data_AF-A0A136JQQ1-F1
#
_entry.id   AF-A0A136JQQ1-F1
#
_cell.length_a   1.000
_cell.length_b   1.000
_cell.length_c   1.000
_cell.angle_alpha   90.00
_cell.angle_beta   90.00
_cell.angle_gamma   90.00
#
_symmetry.space_group_name_H-M   'P 1'
#
loop_
_entity.id
_entity.type
_entity.pdbx_description
1 polymer ?
#
loop_
_entity_poly.entity_id
_entity_poly.type
_entity_poly.pdbx_seq_one_letter_code
_entity_poly.pdbx_strand_id
1 'polypeptide(L)' 'MQSFFLPVWNPYHAVVKDDGSFEIQGVPAGKHKVVVWHPFVGKGKLNEFEVEVAEGGTATLKAEIK' A
#
# COMPACT_ATOMS: atom_id res chain seq x y z
N MET A 1 -18.75 -17.46 4.24
CA MET A 1 -17.59 -16.83 4.89
C MET A 1 -16.52 -16.69 3.82
N GLN A 2 -16.11 -15.47 3.48
CA GLN A 2 -15.16 -15.23 2.39
C GLN A 2 -13.87 -14.69 3.03
N SER A 3 -12.78 -15.43 2.86
CA SER A 3 -11.45 -15.02 3.34
C SER A 3 -10.67 -14.42 2.18
N PHE A 4 -9.99 -13.34 2.46
CA PHE A 4 -9.28 -12.51 1.50
C PHE A 4 -7.83 -12.43 1.96
N PHE A 5 -6.92 -12.92 1.12
CA PHE A 5 -5.49 -12.96 1.42
C PHE A 5 -4.72 -12.44 0.23
N LEU A 6 -3.85 -11.47 0.48
CA LEU A 6 -2.85 -11.01 -0.47
C LEU A 6 -1.47 -11.50 0.01
N PRO A 7 -0.85 -12.48 -0.66
CA PRO A 7 0.51 -12.87 -0.34
C PRO A 7 1.46 -11.73 -0.75
N VAL A 8 2.13 -11.14 0.24
CA VAL A 8 3.14 -10.10 0.04
C VAL A 8 4.53 -10.74 0.17
N TRP A 9 5.41 -10.45 -0.78
CA TRP A 9 6.76 -11.02 -0.85
C TRP A 9 7.82 -10.19 -0.09
N ASN A 10 7.41 -9.05 0.47
CA ASN A 10 8.27 -8.10 1.17
C ASN A 10 7.72 -7.79 2.57
N PRO A 11 8.58 -7.46 3.54
CA PRO A 11 8.16 -7.10 4.89
C PRO A 11 7.46 -5.74 4.94
N TYR A 12 7.59 -4.91 3.91
CA TYR A 12 7.00 -3.58 3.79
C TYR A 12 5.53 -3.65 3.37
N HIS A 13 4.66 -4.02 4.32
CA HIS A 13 3.22 -3.98 4.14
C HIS A 13 2.57 -3.32 5.35
N ALA A 14 1.42 -2.68 5.12
CA ALA A 14 0.59 -2.14 6.18
C ALA A 14 -0.86 -2.46 5.88
N VAL A 15 -1.61 -2.79 6.93
CA VAL A 15 -3.07 -2.88 6.85
C VAL A 15 -3.61 -1.47 7.00
N VAL A 16 -4.39 -1.04 6.01
CA VAL A 16 -5.11 0.25 6.06
C VAL A 16 -6.12 0.18 7.20
N LYS A 17 -6.14 1.21 8.04
CA LYS A 17 -7.12 1.35 9.13
C LYS A 17 -8.49 1.74 8.58
N ASP A 18 -9.51 1.66 9.43
CA ASP A 18 -10.90 1.99 9.06
C ASP A 18 -11.08 3.45 8.60
N ASP A 19 -10.16 4.35 8.97
CA ASP A 19 -10.11 5.76 8.56
C ASP A 19 -9.42 5.98 7.20
N GLY A 20 -8.91 4.92 6.57
CA GLY A 20 -8.13 5.00 5.32
C GLY A 20 -6.64 5.32 5.54
N SER A 21 -6.19 5.48 6.79
CA SER A 21 -4.79 5.73 7.10
C SER A 21 -3.96 4.45 7.06
N PHE A 22 -2.79 4.51 6.46
CA PHE A 22 -1.79 3.42 6.48
C PHE A 22 -0.40 4.00 6.72
N GLU A 23 0.45 3.22 7.36
CA GLU A 23 1.83 3.63 7.66
C GLU A 23 2.77 2.45 7.45
N ILE A 24 3.74 2.63 6.55
CA ILE A 24 4.78 1.63 6.28
C ILE A 24 6.11 2.22 6.75
N GLN A 25 6.64 1.68 7.83
CA GLN A 25 7.91 2.12 8.40
C GLN A 25 9.08 1.33 7.84
N GLY A 26 10.26 1.97 7.77
CA GLY A 26 11.51 1.33 7.35
C GLY A 26 11.66 1.14 5.83
N VAL A 27 10.82 1.78 5.01
CA VAL A 27 10.98 1.73 3.55
C VAL A 27 12.29 2.43 3.17
N PRO A 28 13.19 1.76 2.40
CA PRO A 28 14.43 2.39 1.94
C PRO A 28 14.16 3.63 1.08
N ALA A 29 15.12 4.53 1.00
CA ALA A 29 15.06 5.65 0.04
C ALA A 29 15.05 5.14 -1.41
N GLY A 30 14.23 5.75 -2.27
CA GLY A 30 14.18 5.44 -3.69
C GLY A 30 12.77 5.38 -4.27
N LYS A 31 12.68 4.97 -5.54
CA LYS A 31 11.41 4.75 -6.24
C LYS A 31 10.87 3.38 -5.86
N HIS A 32 9.70 3.38 -5.23
CA HIS A 32 9.00 2.17 -4.81
C HIS A 32 7.64 2.08 -5.48
N LYS A 33 7.23 0.85 -5.73
CA LYS A 33 5.90 0.53 -6.24
C LYS A 33 5.06 0.02 -5.08
N VAL A 34 4.08 0.82 -4.68
CA VAL A 34 3.11 0.47 -3.64
C VAL A 34 1.92 -0.19 -4.32
N VAL A 35 1.54 -1.37 -3.84
CA VAL A 35 0.37 -2.08 -4.33
C VAL A 35 -0.72 -2.01 -3.27
N VAL A 36 -1.85 -1.42 -3.62
CA VAL A 36 -3.04 -1.34 -2.78
C VAL A 36 -4.09 -2.27 -3.32
N TRP A 37 -4.53 -3.18 -2.46
CA TRP A 37 -5.52 -4.18 -2.79
C TRP A 37 -6.68 -4.12 -1.81
N HIS A 38 -7.90 -4.18 -2.34
CA HIS A 38 -9.09 -4.27 -1.52
C HIS A 38 -10.10 -5.22 -2.19
N PRO A 39 -10.73 -6.14 -1.45
CA PRO A 39 -11.62 -7.14 -2.04
C PRO A 39 -12.88 -6.53 -2.66
N PHE A 40 -13.39 -5.44 -2.07
CA PHE A 40 -14.60 -4.75 -2.54
C PHE A 40 -14.30 -3.57 -3.45
N VAL A 41 -13.18 -2.87 -3.22
CA VAL A 41 -12.85 -1.63 -3.95
C VAL A 41 -12.02 -2.03 -5.16
N GLY A 42 -12.43 -1.60 -6.36
CA GLY A 42 -11.81 -2.07 -7.61
C GLY A 42 -12.05 -3.55 -7.95
N LYS A 43 -13.05 -4.23 -7.33
CA LYS A 43 -13.39 -5.65 -7.57
C LYS A 43 -12.21 -6.61 -7.36
N GLY A 44 -11.37 -6.36 -6.35
CA GLY A 44 -10.20 -7.20 -6.06
C GLY A 44 -9.02 -6.97 -7.00
N LYS A 45 -8.98 -5.86 -7.74
CA LYS A 45 -7.82 -5.47 -8.53
C LYS A 45 -6.68 -4.97 -7.65
N LEU A 46 -5.46 -5.27 -8.07
CA LEU A 46 -4.24 -4.68 -7.53
C LEU A 46 -4.10 -3.28 -8.14
N ASN A 47 -4.15 -2.25 -7.32
CA ASN A 47 -3.90 -0.88 -7.74
C ASN A 47 -2.45 -0.56 -7.44
N GLU A 48 -1.72 -0.16 -8.46
CA GLU A 48 -0.29 0.07 -8.36
C GLU A 48 -0.03 1.57 -8.36
N PHE A 49 0.73 2.03 -7.40
CA PHE A 49 1.10 3.42 -7.23
C PHE A 49 2.61 3.53 -7.14
N GLU A 50 3.18 4.46 -7.88
CA GLU A 50 4.59 4.79 -7.76
C GLU A 50 4.75 5.86 -6.68
N VAL A 51 5.64 5.61 -5.74
CA VAL A 51 6.01 6.57 -4.70
C VAL A 51 7.53 6.71 -4.67
N GLU A 52 8.00 7.96 -4.58
CA GLU A 52 9.40 8.25 -4.37
C GLU A 52 9.62 8.59 -2.89
N VAL A 53 10.38 7.73 -2.21
CA VAL A 53 10.76 7.92 -0.81
C VAL A 53 12.08 8.65 -0.79
N ALA A 54 12.07 9.90 -0.30
CA ALA A 54 13.31 10.65 -0.08
C ALA A 54 14.14 10.00 1.04
N GLU A 55 15.46 10.14 0.98
CA GLU A 55 16.38 9.55 1.95
C GLU A 55 16.13 10.09 3.37
N GLY A 56 15.73 9.21 4.29
CA GLY A 56 15.32 9.57 5.65
C GLY A 56 14.01 10.37 5.73
N GLY A 57 13.26 10.48 4.63
CA GLY A 57 12.02 11.25 4.53
C GLY A 57 10.77 10.39 4.56
N THR A 58 9.64 10.98 4.97
CA THR A 58 8.32 10.36 4.89
C THR A 58 7.75 10.57 3.48
N ALA A 59 7.43 9.48 2.79
CA ALA A 59 6.68 9.58 1.54
C ALA A 59 5.18 9.63 1.83
N THR A 60 4.51 10.67 1.32
CA THR A 60 3.05 10.78 1.41
C THR A 60 2.45 10.27 0.11
N LEU A 61 1.88 9.06 0.14
CA LEU A 61 1.13 8.50 -0.97
C LEU A 61 -0.37 8.66 -0.72
N LYS A 62 -1.09 9.31 -1.64
CA LYS A 62 -2.55 9.28 -1.69
C LYS A 62 -2.99 8.22 -2.69
N ALA A 63 -3.31 7.04 -2.19
CA ALA A 63 -3.87 5.95 -2.99
C ALA A 63 -5.39 6.09 -3.08
N GLU A 64 -5.88 6.86 -4.05
CA GLU A 64 -7.31 6.93 -4.35
C GLU A 64 -7.71 5.75 -5.25
N ILE A 65 -8.47 4.81 -4.69
CA ILE A 65 -9.00 3.68 -5.45
C ILE A 65 -10.48 3.96 -5.72
N LYS A 66 -10.85 4.04 -7.01
CA LYS A 66 -12.22 4.26 -7.49
C LYS A 66 -12.99 2.95 -7.70
#